data_AF-A0A524LVK1-F1
#
_entry.id   AF-A0A524LVK1-F1
#
_cell.length_a   1.000
_cell.length_b   1.000
_cell.length_c   1.000
_cell.angle_alpha   90.00
_cell.angle_beta   90.00
_cell.angle_gamma   90.00
#
_symmetry.space_group_name_H-M   'P 1'
#
loop_
_entity.id
_entity.type
_entity.pdbx_description
1 polymer ?
#
loop_
_entity_poly.entity_id
_entity_poly.type
_entity_poly.pdbx_seq_one_letter_code
_entity_poly.pdbx_strand_id
1 'polypeptide(L)'
;MAKGRMRYWKITTEELSGYAYDEKNLLNWEIKCIREPEAEAHFIGVFMFRNGTAYDYESVRGICYFYNNIDRKELPQITKFLQEKYKGKEMEKGDRIILKGSDEIYSAKDISDLAKAMESKFNVKAIISLEFAGITADALKEAGLPESKLLPIPT
;
A
#
# COMPACT_ATOMS: atom_id res chain seq x y z
N MET A 1 -15.89 13.30 19.33
CA MET A 1 -15.85 13.18 17.85
C MET A 1 -15.88 11.72 17.49
N ALA A 2 -16.74 11.28 16.58
CA ALA A 2 -16.84 9.88 16.20
C ALA A 2 -15.48 9.38 15.70
N LYS A 3 -15.04 8.21 16.20
CA LYS A 3 -13.84 7.49 15.72
C LYS A 3 -14.15 6.84 14.36
N GLY A 4 -14.49 7.66 13.37
CA GLY A 4 -14.70 7.23 11.99
C GLY A 4 -13.38 6.77 11.37
N ARG A 5 -13.48 6.06 10.24
CA ARG A 5 -12.31 5.78 9.41
C ARG A 5 -11.85 7.07 8.74
N MET A 6 -10.55 7.20 8.53
CA MET A 6 -9.94 8.34 7.84
C MET A 6 -9.02 7.81 6.75
N ARG A 7 -9.30 8.18 5.51
CA ARG A 7 -8.52 7.74 4.35
C ARG A 7 -7.78 8.92 3.77
N TYR A 8 -6.49 8.76 3.52
CA TYR A 8 -5.66 9.74 2.83
C TYR A 8 -5.23 9.18 1.48
N TRP A 9 -5.09 10.06 0.50
CA TRP A 9 -4.72 9.72 -0.88
C TRP A 9 -3.75 10.73 -1.47
N LYS A 10 -3.14 10.38 -2.60
CA LYS A 10 -2.17 11.24 -3.30
C LYS A 10 -0.95 11.58 -2.46
N ILE A 11 -0.57 10.73 -1.51
CA ILE A 11 0.65 10.89 -0.71
C ILE A 11 1.85 10.47 -1.58
N THR A 12 2.90 11.29 -1.64
CA THR A 12 4.15 10.94 -2.32
C THR A 12 5.10 10.19 -1.38
N THR A 13 6.15 9.58 -1.93
CA THR A 13 7.13 8.83 -1.13
C THR A 13 7.91 9.76 -0.19
N GLU A 14 8.18 11.00 -0.59
CA GLU A 14 8.85 12.03 0.19
C GLU A 14 8.00 12.48 1.37
N GLU A 15 6.73 12.79 1.12
CA GLU A 15 5.81 13.23 2.18
C GLU A 15 5.64 12.15 3.25
N LEU A 16 5.42 10.90 2.82
CA LEU A 16 5.22 9.80 3.75
C LEU A 16 6.40 9.62 4.70
N SER A 17 7.63 9.84 4.23
CA SER A 17 8.83 9.70 5.07
C SER A 17 8.89 10.69 6.24
N GLY A 18 8.11 11.78 6.18
CA GLY A 18 7.98 12.77 7.24
C GLY A 18 6.82 12.51 8.20
N TYR A 19 5.97 11.51 7.97
CA TYR A 19 4.81 11.25 8.82
C TYR A 19 5.17 10.42 10.05
N ALA A 20 4.51 10.71 11.18
CA ALA A 20 4.81 10.12 12.48
C ALA A 20 3.55 9.58 13.18
N TYR A 21 2.67 8.91 12.43
CA TYR A 21 1.44 8.33 12.98
C TYR A 21 1.73 7.05 13.78
N ASP A 22 0.82 6.69 14.70
CA ASP A 22 0.88 5.41 15.40
C ASP A 22 0.42 4.28 14.47
N GLU A 23 1.34 3.36 14.19
CA GLU A 23 1.13 2.24 13.28
C GLU A 23 -0.08 1.38 13.65
N LYS A 24 -0.42 1.28 14.95
CA LYS A 24 -1.56 0.48 15.42
C LYS A 24 -2.89 0.99 14.86
N ASN A 25 -2.93 2.27 14.47
CA ASN A 25 -4.11 2.91 13.91
C ASN A 25 -4.22 2.73 12.39
N LEU A 26 -3.14 2.36 11.69
CA LEU A 26 -3.17 2.11 10.25
C LEU A 26 -3.86 0.76 9.97
N LEU A 27 -5.01 0.78 9.33
CA LEU A 27 -5.78 -0.40 8.93
C LEU A 27 -5.26 -1.01 7.63
N ASN A 28 -4.90 -0.16 6.67
CA ASN A 28 -4.36 -0.59 5.39
C ASN A 28 -3.63 0.53 4.68
N TRP A 29 -2.78 0.14 3.75
CA TRP A 29 -2.08 1.03 2.84
C TRP A 29 -2.03 0.43 1.44
N GLU A 30 -1.92 1.29 0.44
CA GLU A 30 -1.70 0.95 -0.97
C GLU A 30 -0.65 1.88 -1.56
N ILE A 31 0.29 1.30 -2.31
CA ILE A 31 1.25 2.00 -3.17
C ILE A 31 0.83 1.68 -4.62
N LYS A 32 0.24 2.65 -5.30
CA LYS A 32 -0.06 2.56 -6.73
C LYS A 32 1.14 3.03 -7.53
N CYS A 33 1.85 2.10 -8.13
CA CYS A 33 3.04 2.32 -8.96
C CYS A 33 2.65 2.45 -10.44
N ILE A 34 2.55 3.67 -10.95
CA ILE A 34 2.17 3.97 -12.34
C ILE A 34 3.42 3.94 -13.22
N ARG A 35 3.40 3.20 -14.33
CA ARG A 35 4.54 3.12 -15.28
C ARG A 35 4.75 4.47 -15.96
N GLU A 36 6.01 4.87 -16.11
CA GLU A 36 6.38 6.08 -16.83
C GLU A 36 6.96 5.75 -18.22
N PRO A 37 6.55 6.47 -19.30
CA PRO A 37 5.49 7.48 -19.32
C PRO A 37 4.09 6.86 -19.12
N GLU A 38 3.17 7.63 -18.53
CA GLU A 38 1.79 7.16 -18.31
C GLU A 38 1.06 6.94 -19.64
N ALA A 39 0.79 5.67 -19.95
CA ALA A 39 0.02 5.24 -21.10
C ALA A 39 -0.87 4.06 -20.72
N GLU A 40 -2.08 3.97 -21.27
CA GLU A 40 -3.01 2.84 -21.13
C GLU A 40 -3.20 2.35 -19.68
N ALA A 41 -3.08 3.23 -18.68
CA ALA A 41 -3.20 2.89 -17.27
C ALA A 41 -2.33 1.69 -16.81
N HIS A 42 -1.09 1.59 -17.30
CA HIS A 42 -0.13 0.59 -16.82
C HIS A 42 0.27 0.86 -15.37
N PHE A 43 -0.09 -0.03 -14.44
CA PHE A 43 0.32 0.12 -13.04
C PHE A 43 0.39 -1.20 -12.27
N ILE A 44 1.12 -1.16 -11.15
CA ILE A 44 1.17 -2.22 -10.13
C ILE A 44 0.65 -1.60 -8.84
N GLY A 45 -0.40 -2.17 -8.24
CA GLY A 45 -0.90 -1.76 -6.93
C GLY A 45 -0.39 -2.73 -5.86
N VAL A 46 0.52 -2.28 -4.99
CA VAL A 46 1.03 -3.07 -3.85
C VAL A 46 0.29 -2.62 -2.60
N PHE A 47 -0.27 -3.55 -1.82
CA PHE A 47 -1.11 -3.20 -0.68
C PHE A 47 -1.03 -4.22 0.45
N MET A 48 -1.50 -3.80 1.63
CA MET A 48 -1.64 -4.68 2.79
C MET A 48 -2.86 -4.27 3.62
N PHE A 49 -3.62 -5.26 4.07
CA PHE A 49 -4.70 -5.09 5.04
C PHE A 49 -4.29 -5.69 6.39
N ARG A 50 -4.45 -4.93 7.47
CA ARG A 50 -4.16 -5.37 8.85
C ARG A 50 -4.93 -6.61 9.27
N ASN A 51 -6.16 -6.73 8.78
CA ASN A 51 -7.02 -7.88 9.06
C ASN A 51 -6.93 -8.97 7.98
N GLY A 52 -5.94 -8.88 7.09
CA GLY A 52 -5.70 -9.79 5.97
C GLY A 52 -6.56 -9.51 4.74
N THR A 53 -6.15 -10.11 3.63
CA THR A 53 -6.81 -10.05 2.33
C THR A 53 -7.70 -11.27 2.14
N ALA A 54 -8.95 -11.06 1.69
CA ALA A 54 -9.90 -12.13 1.47
C ALA A 54 -9.46 -13.11 0.36
N TYR A 55 -9.21 -14.37 0.73
CA TYR A 55 -8.91 -15.49 -0.15
C TYR A 55 -9.96 -16.58 0.09
N ASP A 56 -10.88 -16.73 -0.86
CA ASP A 56 -12.14 -17.45 -0.69
C ASP A 56 -12.85 -17.19 0.65
N TYR A 57 -12.92 -18.19 1.54
CA TYR A 57 -13.54 -18.10 2.87
C TYR A 57 -12.55 -17.74 3.98
N GLU A 58 -11.27 -17.54 3.65
CA GLU A 58 -10.19 -17.24 4.59
C GLU A 58 -9.69 -15.80 4.45
N SER A 59 -9.13 -15.27 5.54
CA SER A 59 -8.33 -14.04 5.49
C SER A 59 -6.86 -14.39 5.55
N VAL A 60 -6.11 -13.95 4.53
CA VAL A 60 -4.68 -14.23 4.40
C VAL A 60 -3.88 -12.97 4.68
N ARG A 61 -2.99 -13.04 5.67
CA ARG A 61 -2.09 -11.93 6.02
C ARG A 61 -0.83 -11.97 5.16
N GLY A 62 -0.34 -10.78 4.82
CA GLY A 62 0.85 -10.57 4.00
C GLY A 62 0.65 -9.49 2.93
N ILE A 63 1.75 -9.12 2.28
CA ILE A 63 1.76 -8.18 1.15
C ILE A 63 1.01 -8.81 -0.01
N CYS A 64 0.19 -8.01 -0.65
CA CYS A 64 -0.48 -8.36 -1.89
C CYS A 64 -0.06 -7.37 -2.97
N TYR A 65 -0.12 -7.80 -4.22
CA TYR A 65 -0.15 -6.86 -5.32
C TYR A 65 -1.16 -7.29 -6.39
N PHE A 66 -1.65 -6.32 -7.13
CA PHE A 66 -2.41 -6.50 -8.35
C PHE A 66 -1.79 -5.63 -9.43
N TYR A 67 -2.19 -5.84 -10.68
CA TYR A 67 -1.63 -5.12 -11.81
C TYR A 67 -2.70 -4.81 -12.84
N ASN A 68 -2.47 -3.77 -13.63
CA ASN A 68 -3.29 -3.42 -14.78
C ASN A 68 -2.40 -3.23 -16.00
N ASN A 69 -2.75 -3.90 -17.10
CA ASN A 69 -2.03 -3.88 -18.38
C ASN A 69 -0.53 -4.24 -18.35
N ILE A 70 -0.02 -4.78 -17.25
CA ILE A 70 1.36 -5.29 -17.16
C ILE A 70 1.47 -6.65 -17.85
N ASP A 71 2.53 -6.87 -18.64
CA ASP A 71 2.81 -8.17 -19.26
C ASP A 71 2.99 -9.24 -18.16
N ARG A 72 2.30 -10.37 -18.30
CA ARG A 72 2.39 -11.51 -17.37
C ARG A 72 3.83 -11.99 -17.15
N LYS A 73 4.73 -11.79 -18.12
CA LYS A 73 6.16 -12.13 -18.01
C LYS A 73 6.92 -11.27 -16.99
N GLU A 74 6.42 -10.09 -16.64
CA GLU A 74 7.03 -9.23 -15.62
C GLU A 74 6.66 -9.66 -14.19
N LEU A 75 5.54 -10.38 -14.01
CA LEU A 75 5.02 -10.76 -12.69
C LEU A 75 6.01 -11.57 -11.84
N PRO A 76 6.76 -12.55 -12.37
CA PRO A 76 7.75 -13.28 -11.58
C PRO A 76 8.85 -12.36 -11.03
N GLN A 77 9.24 -11.31 -11.76
CA GLN A 77 10.25 -10.36 -11.29
C GLN A 77 9.70 -9.49 -10.15
N ILE A 78 8.45 -9.03 -10.25
CA ILE A 78 7.76 -8.26 -9.20
C ILE A 78 7.60 -9.11 -7.93
N THR A 79 7.10 -10.34 -8.10
CA THR A 79 6.92 -11.30 -7.01
C THR A 79 8.24 -11.58 -6.30
N LYS A 80 9.28 -11.92 -7.05
CA LYS A 80 10.61 -12.21 -6.50
C LYS A 80 11.17 -11.02 -5.73
N PHE A 81 11.05 -9.81 -6.27
CA PHE A 81 11.51 -8.59 -5.61
C PHE A 81 10.84 -8.39 -4.24
N LEU A 82 9.52 -8.57 -4.17
CA LEU A 82 8.78 -8.46 -2.91
C LEU A 82 9.13 -9.60 -1.93
N GLN A 83 9.26 -10.84 -2.41
CA GLN A 83 9.64 -12.00 -1.60
C GLN A 83 11.06 -11.90 -1.04
N GLU A 84 12.02 -11.37 -1.79
CA GLU A 84 13.39 -11.18 -1.29
C GLU A 84 13.40 -10.27 -0.06
N LYS A 85 12.57 -9.21 -0.11
CA LYS A 85 12.49 -8.16 0.91
C LYS A 85 11.60 -8.52 2.11
N TYR A 86 10.48 -9.22 1.90
CA TYR A 86 9.47 -9.48 2.93
C TYR A 86 9.08 -10.96 3.09
N LYS A 87 9.72 -11.87 2.35
CA LYS A 87 9.42 -13.31 2.37
C LYS A 87 7.97 -13.58 1.93
N GLY A 88 7.41 -14.67 2.43
CA GLY A 88 6.04 -15.10 2.14
C GLY A 88 5.94 -16.07 0.97
N LYS A 89 4.91 -16.93 1.05
CA LYS A 89 4.59 -17.92 0.02
C LYS A 89 3.66 -17.29 -1.01
N GLU A 90 4.05 -17.35 -2.27
CA GLU A 90 3.23 -16.90 -3.39
C GLU A 90 1.91 -17.70 -3.49
N MET A 91 0.80 -16.97 -3.64
CA MET A 91 -0.54 -17.48 -3.92
C MET A 91 -1.23 -16.54 -4.91
N GLU A 92 -1.92 -17.08 -5.91
CA GLU A 92 -2.64 -16.29 -6.92
C GLU A 92 -4.18 -16.38 -6.69
N LYS A 93 -4.89 -15.28 -6.91
CA LYS A 93 -6.37 -15.20 -6.91
C LYS A 93 -6.86 -14.16 -7.92
N GLY A 94 -7.26 -14.61 -9.11
CA GLY A 94 -7.56 -13.70 -10.22
C GLY A 94 -6.32 -12.88 -10.55
N ASP A 95 -6.45 -11.55 -10.69
CA ASP A 95 -5.32 -10.66 -10.99
C ASP A 95 -4.52 -10.21 -9.74
N ARG A 96 -4.70 -10.90 -8.61
CA ARG A 96 -3.98 -10.63 -7.36
C ARG A 96 -2.99 -11.73 -7.04
N ILE A 97 -1.78 -11.30 -6.66
CA ILE A 97 -0.75 -12.15 -6.08
C ILE A 97 -0.65 -11.79 -4.60
N ILE A 98 -0.63 -12.80 -3.74
CA ILE A 98 -0.55 -12.69 -2.28
C ILE A 98 0.71 -13.40 -1.83
N LEU A 99 1.53 -12.73 -1.03
CA LEU A 99 2.68 -13.31 -0.35
C LEU A 99 2.26 -13.73 1.06
N LYS A 100 1.62 -14.90 1.16
CA LYS A 100 1.07 -15.42 2.42
C LYS A 100 2.17 -15.53 3.47
N GLY A 101 1.93 -14.90 4.62
CA GLY A 101 2.87 -14.90 5.74
C GLY A 101 4.16 -14.12 5.46
N SER A 102 4.14 -13.17 4.51
CA SER A 102 5.21 -12.19 4.41
C SER A 102 5.24 -11.29 5.65
N ASP A 103 6.38 -10.66 5.89
CA ASP A 103 6.55 -9.63 6.90
C ASP A 103 5.51 -8.51 6.69
N GLU A 104 4.97 -8.01 7.80
CA GLU A 104 3.96 -6.96 7.80
C GLU A 104 4.60 -5.61 8.13
N ILE A 105 4.31 -4.60 7.32
CA ILE A 105 4.84 -3.25 7.48
C ILE A 105 3.69 -2.27 7.65
N TYR A 106 3.78 -1.41 8.66
CA TYR A 106 2.80 -0.34 8.91
C TYR A 106 3.46 0.99 9.22
N SER A 107 4.79 1.03 9.37
CA SER A 107 5.53 2.25 9.60
C SER A 107 5.55 3.12 8.35
N ALA A 108 5.49 4.43 8.52
CA ALA A 108 5.62 5.38 7.42
C ALA A 108 6.96 5.20 6.68
N LYS A 109 8.02 4.87 7.43
CA LYS A 109 9.36 4.61 6.89
C LYS A 109 9.38 3.38 5.98
N ASP A 110 8.87 2.24 6.44
CA ASP A 110 8.95 0.99 5.66
C ASP A 110 8.11 1.05 4.39
N ILE A 111 6.94 1.70 4.45
CA ILE A 111 6.08 1.91 3.29
C ILE A 111 6.73 2.89 2.30
N SER A 112 7.36 3.97 2.79
CA SER A 112 8.12 4.92 1.94
C SER A 112 9.32 4.23 1.29
N ASP A 113 10.08 3.42 2.03
CA ASP A 113 11.23 2.68 1.53
C ASP A 113 10.81 1.65 0.48
N LEU A 114 9.66 0.97 0.66
CA LEU A 114 9.10 0.09 -0.36
C LEU A 114 8.73 0.88 -1.62
N ALA A 115 8.03 2.01 -1.47
CA ALA A 115 7.60 2.81 -2.60
C ALA A 115 8.81 3.31 -3.42
N LYS A 116 9.84 3.84 -2.77
CA LYS A 116 11.10 4.27 -3.43
C LYS A 116 11.81 3.11 -4.13
N ALA A 117 11.83 1.93 -3.50
CA ALA A 117 12.43 0.76 -4.10
C ALA A 117 11.65 0.26 -5.34
N MET A 118 10.32 0.37 -5.33
CA MET A 118 9.48 0.10 -6.50
C MET A 118 9.75 1.09 -7.63
N GLU A 119 9.78 2.40 -7.33
CA GLU A 119 10.10 3.47 -8.28
C GLU A 119 11.43 3.22 -8.98
N SER A 120 12.48 2.95 -8.19
CA SER A 120 13.81 2.66 -8.70
C SER A 120 13.89 1.37 -9.53
N LYS A 121 13.18 0.31 -9.12
CA LYS A 121 13.33 -1.02 -9.75
C LYS A 121 12.51 -1.17 -11.04
N PHE A 122 11.35 -0.54 -11.12
CA PHE A 122 10.35 -0.82 -12.17
C PHE A 122 10.02 0.36 -13.08
N ASN A 123 10.74 1.49 -12.95
CA ASN A 123 10.48 2.72 -13.70
C ASN A 123 9.01 3.17 -13.58
N VAL A 124 8.61 3.37 -12.33
CA VAL A 124 7.25 3.73 -11.95
C VAL A 124 7.27 4.98 -11.07
N LYS A 125 6.13 5.65 -10.98
CA LYS A 125 5.86 6.73 -10.02
C LYS A 125 4.85 6.24 -8.99
N ALA A 126 5.15 6.38 -7.71
CA ALA A 126 4.30 5.90 -6.63
C ALA A 126 3.28 6.96 -6.19
N ILE A 127 2.04 6.51 -5.99
CA ILE A 127 0.98 7.26 -5.33
C ILE A 127 0.47 6.42 -4.16
N ILE A 128 0.55 6.96 -2.95
CA ILE A 128 0.26 6.22 -1.72
C ILE A 128 -1.10 6.63 -1.16
N SER A 129 -1.84 5.63 -0.68
CA SER A 129 -3.06 5.80 0.10
C SER A 129 -2.94 5.10 1.44
N LEU A 130 -3.46 5.72 2.50
CA LEU A 130 -3.43 5.21 3.87
C LEU A 130 -4.85 5.26 4.46
N GLU A 131 -5.26 4.24 5.20
CA GLU A 131 -6.55 4.24 5.91
C GLU A 131 -6.35 3.94 7.39
N PHE A 132 -6.91 4.80 8.23
CA PHE A 132 -6.77 4.75 9.68
C PHE A 132 -8.10 4.51 10.38
N ALA A 133 -8.05 3.90 11.56
CA ALA A 133 -9.15 3.84 12.51
C ALA A 133 -8.69 3.96 13.95
N GLY A 134 -9.62 4.34 14.84
CA GLY A 134 -9.34 4.46 16.27
C GLY A 134 -8.45 5.64 16.66
N ILE A 135 -8.25 6.60 15.74
CA ILE A 135 -7.48 7.85 15.92
C ILE A 135 -8.40 9.04 15.60
N THR A 136 -7.97 10.27 15.89
CA THR A 136 -8.68 11.52 15.54
C THR A 136 -8.00 12.23 14.36
N ALA A 137 -8.73 13.11 13.67
CA ALA A 137 -8.17 13.92 12.60
C ALA A 137 -7.06 14.86 13.12
N ASP A 138 -7.23 15.46 14.31
CA ASP A 138 -6.23 16.32 14.93
C ASP A 138 -4.92 15.57 15.21
N ALA A 139 -5.00 14.35 15.75
CA ALA A 139 -3.81 13.53 16.00
C ALA A 139 -3.09 13.14 14.70
N LEU A 140 -3.84 12.88 13.62
CA LEU A 140 -3.24 12.62 12.31
C LEU A 140 -2.60 13.86 11.68
N LYS A 141 -3.20 15.04 11.90
CA LYS A 141 -2.63 16.33 11.49
C LYS A 141 -1.33 16.63 12.24
N GLU A 142 -1.29 16.40 13.55
CA GLU A 142 -0.08 16.50 14.36
C GLU A 142 1.00 15.50 13.92
N ALA A 143 0.58 14.32 13.44
CA ALA A 143 1.45 13.32 12.82
C ALA A 143 1.90 13.66 11.38
N GLY A 144 1.54 14.83 10.86
CA GLY A 144 1.97 15.35 9.57
C GLY A 144 1.04 15.09 8.39
N LEU A 145 -0.10 14.41 8.59
CA LEU A 145 -1.04 14.13 7.50
C LEU A 145 -1.91 15.38 7.20
N PRO A 146 -1.84 15.94 5.98
CA PRO A 146 -2.53 17.18 5.65
C PRO A 146 -4.02 16.95 5.38
N GLU A 147 -4.86 17.87 5.87
CA GLU A 147 -6.31 17.85 5.66
C GLU A 147 -6.69 17.89 4.18
N SER A 148 -5.89 18.56 3.33
CA SER A 148 -6.09 18.64 1.88
C SER A 148 -6.02 17.29 1.16
N LYS A 149 -5.46 16.26 1.81
CA LYS A 149 -5.38 14.89 1.31
C LYS A 149 -6.33 13.93 2.00
N LEU A 150 -7.19 14.42 2.89
CA LEU A 150 -8.22 13.59 3.51
C LEU A 150 -9.31 13.31 2.46
N LEU A 151 -9.60 12.04 2.23
CA LEU A 151 -10.75 11.59 1.45
C LEU A 151 -11.97 11.42 2.36
N PRO A 152 -13.11 12.02 2.00
CA PRO A 152 -14.38 11.74 2.66
C PRO A 152 -14.71 10.25 2.54
N ILE A 153 -15.07 9.62 3.66
CA ILE A 153 -15.64 8.28 3.66
C ILE A 153 -17.14 8.44 3.86
N PRO A 154 -17.98 8.02 2.89
CA PRO A 154 -19.42 8.02 3.06
C PRO A 154 -19.79 7.20 4.30
N THR A 155 -20.59 7.79 5.19
CA THR A 155 -21.19 7.14 6.36
C THR A 155 -22.51 6.49 6.01
#